data_AF-A0A662DYK4-F1
#
_entry.id   AF-A0A662DYK4-F1
#
_cell.length_a   1.000
_cell.length_b   1.000
_cell.length_c   1.000
_cell.angle_alpha   90.00
_cell.angle_beta   90.00
_cell.angle_gamma   90.00
#
_symmetry.space_group_name_H-M   'P 1'
#
loop_
_entity.id
_entity.type
_entity.pdbx_description
1 polymer ?
#
loop_
_entity_poly.entity_id
_entity_poly.type
_entity_poly.pdbx_seq_one_letter_code
_entity_poly.pdbx_strand_id
1 'polypeptide(L)'
;MNGIDAVAIATGNDWRAIEAAAHAYAGRGNSYTSLTRWTQNESGDLVGSLTIPLKAGTVGGNLRSNKAVQVLQRILDVKSARELAEVMGAVGLAQNFSALRALSTEGIQRGHMSLHARSVAVSAGATPDVFEIVVERLVESGEIKEWKAKEIIRSLETQGPNGAGLADAGEETATGFGKVILLGEHAVVYGSHAIAAPLRRGIRARVSDGGSGIRILIPRWGIEATLFDGVANSHSMYNALEQVIDGLGLSKHSFAVEVFPDLPRSMGLGGSAALAVAVVRALSGHFRLGLDDEAVNDWAFRSEKVVHGTPSGIDNTVSTFGRFILYHKPDIRPLHVENPIPIVVGLTGKSGHTLQMVKAVREAREKSEELYDSIFKQIDELTLASLPAIETGDLETLGRFMNVAHGLLNSIGVSCWELEELIQIARKNGSPGAKLTGSGGGGAMIALAPEHPEKLTAAMKDAGYQSFVTEIGFPPDGDAHE
;
A
#
# COMPACT_ATOMS: atom_id res chain seq x y z
N MET A 1 -19.26 20.72 19.96
CA MET A 1 -18.66 22.07 19.92
C MET A 1 -17.39 22.06 19.09
N ASN A 2 -16.44 21.14 19.31
CA ASN A 2 -15.18 21.05 18.54
C ASN A 2 -15.30 21.29 17.03
N GLY A 3 -16.27 20.66 16.35
CA GLY A 3 -16.52 20.91 14.92
C GLY A 3 -17.03 22.34 14.61
N ILE A 4 -17.96 22.85 15.40
CA ILE A 4 -18.49 24.23 15.30
C ILE A 4 -17.39 25.24 15.56
N ASP A 5 -16.57 25.04 16.59
CA ASP A 5 -15.51 25.96 16.98
C ASP A 5 -14.40 26.02 15.93
N ALA A 6 -14.06 24.87 15.33
CA ALA A 6 -13.12 24.83 14.22
C ALA A 6 -13.59 25.67 13.03
N VAL A 7 -14.87 25.58 12.66
CA VAL A 7 -15.45 26.42 11.60
C VAL A 7 -15.50 27.89 12.02
N ALA A 8 -15.81 28.19 13.29
CA ALA A 8 -15.79 29.55 13.81
C ALA A 8 -14.39 30.17 13.71
N ILE A 9 -13.35 29.47 14.16
CA ILE A 9 -11.96 29.92 14.06
C ILE A 9 -11.55 30.11 12.61
N ALA A 10 -11.82 29.13 11.74
CA ALA A 10 -11.47 29.17 10.33
C ALA A 10 -12.13 30.36 9.60
N THR A 11 -13.34 30.73 10.01
CA THR A 11 -14.09 31.85 9.43
C THR A 11 -13.91 33.16 10.18
N GLY A 12 -13.01 33.22 11.17
CA GLY A 12 -12.69 34.44 11.94
C GLY A 12 -13.77 34.89 12.92
N ASN A 13 -14.67 34.00 13.33
CA ASN A 13 -15.71 34.22 14.32
C ASN A 13 -15.19 33.95 15.75
N ASP A 14 -15.78 34.61 16.75
CA ASP A 14 -15.43 34.38 18.16
C ASP A 14 -16.07 33.09 18.67
N TRP A 15 -15.30 32.00 18.62
CA TRP A 15 -15.72 30.68 19.10
C TRP A 15 -16.12 30.69 20.58
N ARG A 16 -15.50 31.52 21.42
CA ARG A 16 -15.80 31.58 22.86
C ARG A 16 -17.21 32.09 23.11
N ALA A 17 -17.64 33.09 22.34
CA ALA A 17 -18.99 33.63 22.45
C ALA A 17 -20.05 32.61 21.97
N ILE A 18 -19.73 31.86 20.92
CA ILE A 18 -20.58 30.78 20.40
C ILE A 18 -20.69 29.64 21.41
N GLU A 19 -19.56 29.21 21.99
CA GLU A 19 -19.50 28.14 22.98
C GLU A 19 -20.22 28.51 24.27
N ALA A 20 -20.00 29.73 24.80
CA ALA A 20 -20.71 30.23 25.97
C ALA A 20 -22.23 30.26 25.75
N ALA A 21 -22.69 30.69 24.58
CA ALA A 21 -24.11 30.68 24.24
C ALA A 21 -24.67 29.25 24.14
N ALA A 22 -23.90 28.31 23.57
CA ALA A 22 -24.27 26.91 23.49
C ALA A 22 -24.42 26.27 24.87
N HIS A 23 -23.47 26.50 25.78
CA HIS A 23 -23.53 26.01 27.15
C HIS A 23 -24.68 26.64 27.95
N ALA A 24 -24.88 27.95 27.82
CA ALA A 24 -26.01 28.63 28.46
C ALA A 24 -27.36 28.06 27.96
N TYR A 25 -27.46 27.76 26.66
CA TYR A 25 -28.64 27.13 26.09
C TYR A 25 -28.83 25.68 26.55
N ALA A 26 -27.75 24.90 26.64
CA ALA A 26 -27.77 23.53 27.15
C ALA A 26 -28.19 23.45 28.63
N GLY A 27 -27.86 24.49 29.41
CA GLY A 27 -28.19 24.63 30.84
C GLY A 27 -29.45 25.45 31.14
N ARG A 28 -30.26 25.83 30.14
CA ARG A 28 -31.44 26.70 30.34
C ARG A 28 -32.58 26.09 31.16
N GLY A 29 -32.55 24.77 31.39
CA GLY A 29 -33.54 24.04 32.17
C GLY A 29 -33.04 23.72 33.58
N ASN A 30 -33.67 22.74 34.22
CA ASN A 30 -33.27 22.28 35.56
C ASN A 30 -31.98 21.43 35.58
N SER A 31 -31.46 21.08 34.40
CA SER A 31 -30.23 20.30 34.25
C SER A 31 -29.55 20.62 32.92
N TYR A 32 -28.26 20.31 32.85
CA TYR A 32 -27.48 20.42 31.63
C TYR A 32 -27.85 19.27 30.68
N THR A 33 -28.25 19.57 29.45
CA THR A 33 -28.80 18.59 28.51
C THR A 33 -28.07 18.55 27.17
N SER A 34 -28.15 17.41 26.47
CA SER A 34 -27.65 17.29 25.08
C SER A 34 -28.39 18.26 24.17
N LEU A 35 -27.64 18.93 23.29
CA LEU A 35 -28.19 19.77 22.22
C LEU A 35 -28.55 18.96 20.97
N THR A 36 -28.06 17.72 20.87
CA THR A 36 -28.32 16.80 19.76
C THR A 36 -29.36 15.77 20.16
N ARG A 37 -30.22 15.41 19.19
CA ARG A 37 -31.19 14.32 19.31
C ARG A 37 -31.02 13.38 18.14
N TRP A 38 -30.88 12.10 18.44
CA TRP A 38 -30.78 11.02 17.46
C TRP A 38 -32.00 10.11 17.60
N THR A 39 -32.64 9.79 16.49
CA THR A 39 -33.84 8.95 16.41
C THR A 39 -33.77 8.05 15.17
N GLN A 40 -34.42 6.90 15.21
CA GLN A 40 -34.63 6.08 14.02
C GLN A 40 -35.90 6.53 13.29
N ASN A 41 -35.86 6.65 11.96
CA ASN A 41 -37.05 6.92 11.15
C ASN A 41 -37.82 5.61 10.81
N GLU A 42 -38.96 5.74 10.14
CA GLU A 42 -39.81 4.59 9.74
C GLU A 42 -39.12 3.63 8.76
N SER A 43 -38.16 4.12 7.98
CA SER A 43 -37.34 3.31 7.05
C SER A 43 -36.17 2.59 7.73
N GLY A 44 -35.95 2.84 9.02
CA GLY A 44 -34.84 2.28 9.79
C GLY A 44 -33.56 3.12 9.79
N ASP A 45 -33.53 4.27 9.12
CA ASP A 45 -32.36 5.16 9.05
C ASP A 45 -32.19 5.95 10.36
N LEU A 46 -30.92 6.21 10.70
CA LEU A 46 -30.57 7.06 11.83
C LEU A 46 -30.66 8.55 11.43
N VAL A 47 -31.49 9.30 12.13
CA VAL A 47 -31.73 10.73 11.92
C VAL A 47 -31.23 11.53 13.11
N GLY A 48 -30.33 12.48 12.85
CA GLY A 48 -29.80 13.43 13.84
C GLY A 48 -30.38 14.82 13.65
N SER A 49 -30.69 15.49 14.76
CA SER A 49 -31.06 16.91 14.78
C SER A 49 -30.28 17.65 15.86
N LEU A 50 -29.98 18.93 15.60
CA LEU A 50 -29.23 19.82 16.49
C LEU A 50 -29.96 21.16 16.56
N THR A 51 -30.25 21.62 17.78
CA THR A 51 -30.77 22.97 18.03
C THR A 51 -29.80 23.71 18.94
N ILE A 52 -29.25 24.82 18.44
CA ILE A 52 -28.18 25.56 19.12
C ILE A 52 -28.21 27.04 18.73
N PRO A 53 -27.99 27.98 19.68
CA PRO A 53 -27.81 29.38 19.33
C PRO A 53 -26.43 29.60 18.69
N LEU A 54 -26.41 30.11 17.46
CA LEU A 54 -25.18 30.44 16.74
C LEU A 54 -25.22 31.89 16.29
N LYS A 55 -24.27 32.70 16.77
CA LYS A 55 -24.06 34.07 16.30
C LYS A 55 -22.87 34.10 15.36
N ALA A 56 -23.11 33.85 14.08
CA ALA A 56 -22.11 33.93 13.04
C ALA A 56 -22.09 35.32 12.36
N GLY A 57 -20.92 35.75 11.93
CA GLY A 57 -20.71 36.97 11.17
C GLY A 57 -19.97 36.69 9.87
N THR A 58 -20.44 37.26 8.76
CA THR A 58 -19.79 37.22 7.45
C THR A 58 -19.20 38.57 7.04
N VAL A 59 -19.52 39.65 7.78
CA VAL A 59 -19.07 41.01 7.49
C VAL A 59 -18.53 41.66 8.76
N GLY A 60 -17.32 42.21 8.70
CA GLY A 60 -16.69 42.94 9.81
C GLY A 60 -15.26 43.37 9.49
N GLY A 61 -14.77 44.42 10.17
CA GLY A 61 -13.42 44.97 9.93
C GLY A 61 -12.30 43.94 10.15
N ASN A 62 -12.42 43.12 11.20
CA ASN A 62 -11.44 42.08 11.54
C ASN A 62 -11.50 40.86 10.60
N LEU A 63 -12.65 40.57 10.01
CA LEU A 63 -12.82 39.50 9.01
C LEU A 63 -12.19 39.89 7.67
N ARG A 64 -12.26 41.17 7.32
CA ARG A 64 -11.68 41.70 6.07
C ARG A 64 -10.16 41.90 6.13
N SER A 65 -9.57 42.09 7.31
CA SER A 65 -8.11 42.26 7.42
C SER A 65 -7.33 40.95 7.29
N ASN A 66 -7.96 39.81 7.61
CA ASN A 66 -7.30 38.50 7.53
C ASN A 66 -7.51 37.84 6.15
N LYS A 67 -6.45 37.81 5.34
CA LYS A 67 -6.48 37.22 3.97
C LYS A 67 -6.84 35.73 3.97
N ALA A 68 -6.45 34.96 4.99
CA ALA A 68 -6.76 33.53 5.06
C ALA A 68 -8.27 33.29 5.25
N VAL A 69 -8.91 34.10 6.10
CA VAL A 69 -10.37 34.05 6.31
C VAL A 69 -11.12 34.35 5.01
N GLN A 70 -10.63 35.28 4.19
CA GLN A 70 -11.25 35.58 2.89
C GLN A 70 -11.19 34.40 1.91
N VAL A 71 -10.07 33.68 1.87
CA VAL A 71 -9.92 32.47 1.03
C VAL A 71 -10.87 31.38 1.52
N LEU A 72 -10.91 31.14 2.83
CA LEU A 72 -11.77 30.12 3.43
C LEU A 72 -13.26 30.43 3.22
N GLN A 73 -13.68 31.69 3.31
CA GLN A 73 -15.06 32.08 3.00
C GLN A 73 -15.42 31.87 1.52
N ARG A 74 -14.47 32.06 0.59
CA ARG A 74 -14.69 31.74 -0.84
C ARG A 74 -14.79 30.25 -1.09
N ILE A 75 -14.00 29.43 -0.38
CA ILE A 75 -14.08 27.96 -0.46
C ILE A 75 -15.42 27.46 0.09
N LEU A 76 -15.90 28.04 1.20
CA LEU A 76 -17.19 27.68 1.80
C LEU A 76 -18.40 28.12 0.96
N ASP A 77 -18.22 29.13 0.11
CA ASP A 77 -19.24 29.74 -0.76
C ASP A 77 -20.56 30.18 -0.07
N VAL A 78 -20.50 30.47 1.23
CA VAL A 78 -21.65 30.93 2.02
C VAL A 78 -22.04 32.37 1.65
N LYS A 79 -23.34 32.61 1.41
CA LYS A 79 -23.89 33.90 1.00
C LYS A 79 -24.39 34.74 2.18
N SER A 80 -24.64 34.11 3.32
CA SER A 80 -25.19 34.79 4.50
C SER A 80 -24.64 34.27 5.81
N ALA A 81 -24.76 35.08 6.87
CA ALA A 81 -24.44 34.67 8.24
C ALA A 81 -25.30 33.49 8.72
N ARG A 82 -26.52 33.36 8.18
CA ARG A 82 -27.41 32.24 8.45
C ARG A 82 -26.87 30.94 7.85
N GLU A 83 -26.48 30.97 6.58
CA GLU A 83 -25.88 29.80 5.92
C GLU A 83 -24.58 29.38 6.61
N LEU A 84 -23.76 30.34 7.04
CA LEU A 84 -22.56 30.03 7.82
C LEU A 84 -22.90 29.34 9.15
N ALA A 85 -23.95 29.78 9.85
CA ALA A 85 -24.42 29.11 11.06
C ALA A 85 -24.98 27.70 10.77
N GLU A 86 -25.66 27.50 9.64
CA GLU A 86 -26.15 26.19 9.20
C GLU A 86 -24.98 25.23 8.90
N VAL A 87 -23.92 25.71 8.24
CA VAL A 87 -22.67 24.95 8.02
C VAL A 87 -22.00 24.58 9.34
N MET A 88 -21.86 25.53 10.27
CA MET A 88 -21.34 25.26 11.61
C MET A 88 -22.15 24.16 12.31
N GLY A 89 -23.48 24.25 12.29
CA GLY A 89 -24.38 23.25 12.86
C GLY A 89 -24.22 21.87 12.21
N ALA A 90 -24.13 21.80 10.88
CA ALA A 90 -23.94 20.56 10.14
C ALA A 90 -22.61 19.87 10.49
N VAL A 91 -21.51 20.63 10.54
CA VAL A 91 -20.20 20.11 10.96
C VAL A 91 -20.23 19.64 12.42
N GLY A 92 -20.90 20.39 13.30
CA GLY A 92 -21.11 19.99 14.69
C GLY A 92 -21.87 18.67 14.83
N LEU A 93 -22.93 18.48 14.05
CA LEU A 93 -23.73 17.26 14.05
C LEU A 93 -22.96 16.07 13.47
N ALA A 94 -22.21 16.27 12.38
CA ALA A 94 -21.33 15.25 11.80
C ALA A 94 -20.23 14.81 12.78
N GLN A 95 -19.60 15.76 13.47
CA GLN A 95 -18.60 15.48 14.50
C GLN A 95 -19.19 14.71 15.70
N ASN A 96 -20.42 15.04 16.10
CA ASN A 96 -21.14 14.31 17.14
C ASN A 96 -21.49 12.88 16.70
N PHE A 97 -21.91 12.68 15.45
CA PHE A 97 -22.15 11.35 14.88
C PHE A 97 -20.89 10.49 14.90
N SER A 98 -19.75 11.04 14.46
CA SER A 98 -18.46 10.33 14.49
C SER A 98 -18.08 9.91 15.91
N ALA A 99 -18.34 10.74 16.92
CA ALA A 99 -18.09 10.40 18.32
C ALA A 99 -19.01 9.28 18.81
N LEU A 100 -20.31 9.33 18.49
CA LEU A 100 -21.26 8.27 18.82
C LEU A 100 -20.88 6.95 18.15
N ARG A 101 -20.50 6.98 16.87
CA ARG A 101 -20.00 5.81 16.15
C ARG A 101 -18.75 5.24 16.80
N ALA A 102 -17.82 6.07 17.24
CA ALA A 102 -16.61 5.61 17.93
C ALA A 102 -16.94 4.99 19.31
N LEU A 103 -17.94 5.50 20.01
CA LEU A 103 -18.41 4.97 21.31
C LEU A 103 -19.22 3.67 21.17
N SER A 104 -20.00 3.53 20.09
CA SER A 104 -20.86 2.37 19.85
C SER A 104 -20.16 1.23 19.08
N THR A 105 -18.95 1.47 18.61
CA THR A 105 -18.07 0.45 17.99
C THR A 105 -16.83 0.25 18.87
N GLU A 106 -15.93 -0.68 18.54
CA GLU A 106 -14.70 -0.98 19.31
C GLU A 106 -13.66 0.18 19.36
N GLY A 107 -14.02 1.38 18.89
CA GLY A 107 -13.12 2.37 18.32
C GLY A 107 -12.38 3.32 19.26
N ILE A 108 -12.69 3.40 20.56
CA ILE A 108 -11.97 4.35 21.45
C ILE A 108 -10.74 3.73 22.10
N GLN A 109 -10.82 2.49 22.60
CA GLN A 109 -9.70 1.83 23.29
C GLN A 109 -8.52 1.59 22.33
N ARG A 110 -8.79 1.06 21.13
CA ARG A 110 -7.78 0.76 20.11
C ARG A 110 -7.08 2.02 19.58
N GLY A 111 -7.84 3.10 19.35
CA GLY A 111 -7.30 4.38 18.88
C GLY A 111 -6.46 5.11 19.94
N HIS A 112 -6.88 5.07 21.21
CA HIS A 112 -6.16 5.72 22.30
C HIS A 112 -4.88 4.97 22.69
N MET A 113 -4.87 3.64 22.62
CA MET A 113 -3.65 2.83 22.79
C MET A 113 -2.62 3.10 21.69
N SER A 114 -3.06 3.22 20.42
CA SER A 114 -2.18 3.58 19.31
C SER A 114 -1.58 4.99 19.47
N LEU A 115 -2.38 5.97 19.88
CA LEU A 115 -1.90 7.33 20.16
C LEU A 115 -0.94 7.37 21.36
N HIS A 116 -1.23 6.61 22.40
CA HIS A 116 -0.35 6.50 23.57
C HIS A 116 0.99 5.86 23.21
N ALA A 117 0.98 4.78 22.42
CA ALA A 117 2.18 4.12 21.91
C ALA A 117 3.02 5.05 21.02
N ARG A 118 2.37 5.83 20.13
CA ARG A 118 3.01 6.88 19.34
C ARG A 118 3.70 7.92 20.22
N SER A 119 3.02 8.42 21.24
CA SER A 119 3.62 9.39 22.17
C SER A 119 4.81 8.80 22.93
N VAL A 120 4.73 7.54 23.37
CA VAL A 120 5.82 6.86 24.08
C VAL A 120 7.01 6.59 23.16
N ALA A 121 6.77 6.21 21.91
CA ALA A 121 7.83 6.02 20.91
C ALA A 121 8.59 7.32 20.60
N VAL A 122 7.88 8.46 20.49
CA VAL A 122 8.52 9.79 20.34
C VAL A 122 9.39 10.10 21.56
N SER A 123 8.84 9.96 22.76
CA SER A 123 9.56 10.26 24.01
C SER A 123 10.78 9.36 24.22
N ALA A 124 10.74 8.13 23.73
CA ALA A 124 11.86 7.20 23.78
C ALA A 124 12.98 7.50 22.76
N GLY A 125 12.76 8.45 21.83
CA GLY A 125 13.75 8.88 20.83
C GLY A 125 13.72 8.09 19.53
N ALA A 126 12.60 7.45 19.17
CA ALA A 126 12.50 6.71 17.91
C ALA A 126 12.68 7.65 16.70
N THR A 127 13.61 7.33 15.80
CA THR A 127 13.81 8.06 14.54
C THR A 127 12.68 7.77 13.55
N PRO A 128 12.41 8.65 12.56
CA PRO A 128 11.32 8.44 11.59
C PRO A 128 11.36 7.08 10.87
N ASP A 129 12.56 6.53 10.65
CA ASP A 129 12.77 5.28 9.92
C ASP A 129 12.35 4.03 10.73
N VAL A 130 12.41 4.11 12.06
CA VAL A 130 12.02 3.01 12.97
C VAL A 130 10.73 3.30 13.74
N PHE A 131 10.20 4.51 13.64
CA PHE A 131 9.10 5.03 14.45
C PHE A 131 7.86 4.12 14.42
N GLU A 132 7.39 3.76 13.22
CA GLU A 132 6.19 2.94 13.08
C GLU A 132 6.43 1.51 13.61
N ILE A 133 7.63 0.96 13.44
CA ILE A 133 8.01 -0.38 13.96
C ILE A 133 8.02 -0.39 15.49
N VAL A 134 8.53 0.69 16.11
CA VAL A 134 8.56 0.83 17.57
C VAL A 134 7.15 0.95 18.13
N VAL A 135 6.28 1.73 17.49
CA VAL A 135 4.87 1.88 17.89
C VAL A 135 4.12 0.56 17.77
N GLU A 136 4.33 -0.18 16.68
CA GLU A 136 3.72 -1.50 16.44
C GLU A 136 4.13 -2.50 17.52
N ARG A 137 5.44 -2.68 17.76
CA ARG A 137 5.94 -3.59 18.79
C ARG A 137 5.53 -3.20 20.21
N LEU A 138 5.36 -1.91 20.50
CA LEU A 138 4.82 -1.46 21.79
C LEU A 138 3.36 -1.88 21.98
N VAL A 139 2.54 -1.75 20.93
CA VAL A 139 1.13 -2.16 20.96
C VAL A 139 1.02 -3.69 21.05
N GLU A 140 1.82 -4.43 20.29
CA GLU A 140 1.89 -5.90 20.34
C GLU A 140 2.33 -6.42 21.71
N SER A 141 3.32 -5.77 22.34
CA SER A 141 3.81 -6.19 23.66
C SER A 141 2.80 -5.99 24.78
N GLY A 142 1.76 -5.17 24.56
CA GLY A 142 0.85 -4.70 25.62
C GLY A 142 1.51 -3.77 26.65
N GLU A 143 2.83 -3.59 26.60
CA GLU A 143 3.62 -2.80 27.53
C GLU A 143 4.05 -1.47 26.91
N ILE A 144 3.13 -0.52 26.89
CA ILE A 144 3.35 0.84 26.35
C ILE A 144 4.13 1.69 27.37
N LYS A 145 5.41 1.36 27.59
CA LYS A 145 6.32 2.07 28.50
C LYS A 145 7.61 2.48 27.81
N GLU A 146 8.18 3.61 28.24
CA GLU A 146 9.37 4.20 27.63
C GLU A 146 10.60 3.27 27.65
N TRP A 147 10.77 2.47 28.70
CA TRP A 147 11.88 1.50 28.76
C TRP A 147 11.74 0.40 27.71
N LYS A 148 10.52 -0.07 27.45
CA LYS A 148 10.23 -1.08 26.43
C LYS A 148 10.43 -0.51 25.03
N ALA A 149 10.06 0.76 24.83
CA ALA A 149 10.33 1.49 23.61
C ALA A 149 11.84 1.63 23.35
N LYS A 150 12.63 1.96 24.38
CA LYS A 150 14.11 2.03 24.27
C LYS A 150 14.75 0.68 24.02
N GLU A 151 14.22 -0.40 24.60
CA GLU A 151 14.64 -1.77 24.33
C GLU A 151 14.40 -2.13 22.86
N ILE A 152 13.20 -1.82 22.34
CA ILE A 152 12.84 -2.05 20.93
C ILE A 152 13.73 -1.22 20.01
N ILE A 153 13.94 0.07 20.28
CA ILE A 153 14.82 0.94 19.49
C ILE A 153 16.25 0.38 19.48
N ARG A 154 16.79 0.00 20.64
CA ARG A 154 18.14 -0.58 20.73
C ARG A 154 18.25 -1.87 19.94
N SER A 155 17.22 -2.73 19.98
CA SER A 155 17.19 -3.97 19.19
C SER A 155 17.26 -3.68 17.68
N LEU A 156 16.60 -2.61 17.22
CA LEU A 156 16.59 -2.18 15.82
C LEU A 156 17.90 -1.48 15.42
N GLU A 157 18.55 -0.76 16.33
CA GLU A 157 19.86 -0.12 16.11
C GLU A 157 20.99 -1.15 15.97
N THR A 158 20.98 -2.23 16.74
CA THR A 158 21.93 -3.35 16.56
C THR A 158 21.72 -4.11 15.25
N GLN A 159 20.55 -4.00 14.62
CA GLN A 159 20.23 -4.68 13.36
C GLN A 159 20.36 -3.78 12.11
N GLY A 160 20.57 -2.47 12.28
CA GLY A 160 20.75 -1.49 11.20
C GLY A 160 19.48 -1.22 10.36
N PRO A 161 19.26 0.01 9.85
CA PRO A 161 18.09 0.31 9.00
C PRO A 161 18.12 -0.36 7.62
N ASN A 162 19.27 -0.89 7.21
CA ASN A 162 19.51 -1.53 5.91
C ASN A 162 19.81 -3.04 6.02
N GLY A 163 19.54 -3.65 7.18
CA GLY A 163 19.99 -4.99 7.52
C GLY A 163 18.91 -6.04 7.76
N ALA A 164 17.68 -5.87 7.28
CA ALA A 164 16.72 -6.98 7.24
C ALA A 164 17.01 -7.92 6.04
N GLY A 165 18.26 -8.32 5.89
CA GLY A 165 18.67 -9.52 5.17
C GLY A 165 18.60 -10.68 6.15
N LEU A 166 17.78 -11.67 5.81
CA LEU A 166 17.91 -13.09 6.14
C LEU A 166 18.93 -13.44 7.25
N ALA A 167 18.63 -13.16 8.52
CA ALA A 167 19.23 -13.86 9.65
C ALA A 167 18.51 -13.51 10.97
N ASP A 168 18.02 -14.58 11.59
CA ASP A 168 17.84 -14.77 13.04
C ASP A 168 16.58 -14.23 13.73
N ALA A 169 15.58 -15.12 13.81
CA ALA A 169 14.93 -15.49 15.07
C ALA A 169 14.17 -16.82 14.91
N GLY A 170 14.87 -17.94 15.12
CA GLY A 170 14.39 -19.22 15.71
C GLY A 170 13.12 -19.96 15.26
N GLU A 171 12.28 -19.42 14.38
CA GLU A 171 11.04 -20.05 13.91
C GLU A 171 10.91 -19.89 12.39
N GLU A 172 10.67 -21.01 11.69
CA GLU A 172 10.63 -21.16 10.22
C GLU A 172 9.69 -20.14 9.54
N THR A 173 10.22 -18.97 9.21
CA THR A 173 9.53 -17.99 8.35
C THR A 173 9.79 -18.33 6.89
N ALA A 174 8.72 -18.56 6.14
CA ALA A 174 8.80 -18.76 4.70
C ALA A 174 8.65 -17.43 3.95
N THR A 175 9.28 -17.34 2.77
CA THR A 175 9.34 -16.09 1.99
C THR A 175 8.80 -16.30 0.57
N GLY A 176 8.01 -15.34 0.10
CA GLY A 176 7.67 -15.14 -1.30
C GLY A 176 8.27 -13.82 -1.80
N PHE A 177 9.03 -13.87 -2.88
CA PHE A 177 9.72 -12.67 -3.39
C PHE A 177 8.75 -11.71 -4.08
N GLY A 178 8.99 -10.41 -3.95
CA GLY A 178 8.35 -9.43 -4.82
C GLY A 178 8.90 -9.51 -6.24
N LYS A 179 8.27 -8.79 -7.16
CA LYS A 179 8.71 -8.76 -8.56
C LYS A 179 8.58 -7.38 -9.18
N VAL A 180 9.42 -7.14 -10.17
CA VAL A 180 9.29 -6.04 -11.12
C VAL A 180 9.34 -6.58 -12.54
N ILE A 181 8.71 -5.88 -13.47
CA ILE A 181 8.88 -6.17 -14.89
C ILE A 181 9.85 -5.12 -15.44
N LEU A 182 10.99 -5.58 -15.94
CA LEU A 182 11.98 -4.70 -16.55
C LEU A 182 11.47 -4.22 -17.90
N LEU A 183 11.07 -5.15 -18.77
CA LEU A 183 10.64 -4.89 -20.14
C LEU A 183 9.55 -5.89 -20.55
N GLY A 184 8.69 -5.52 -21.50
CA GLY A 184 7.66 -6.40 -22.07
C GLY A 184 6.28 -6.32 -21.42
N GLU A 185 6.01 -5.33 -20.56
CA GLU A 185 4.67 -5.13 -20.01
C GLU A 185 3.64 -4.88 -21.11
N HIS A 186 2.41 -5.36 -20.87
CA HIS A 186 1.27 -5.33 -21.79
C HIS A 186 1.46 -6.09 -23.11
N ALA A 187 2.64 -6.08 -23.72
CA ALA A 187 2.91 -6.80 -24.96
C ALA A 187 2.85 -8.33 -24.77
N VAL A 188 3.24 -8.82 -23.58
CA VAL A 188 3.27 -10.25 -23.26
C VAL A 188 1.93 -10.98 -23.41
N VAL A 189 0.80 -10.30 -23.17
CA VAL A 189 -0.52 -10.93 -23.36
C VAL A 189 -0.89 -11.10 -24.84
N TYR A 190 -0.14 -10.45 -25.74
CA TYR A 190 -0.28 -10.49 -27.19
C TYR A 190 0.82 -11.32 -27.87
N GLY A 191 1.56 -12.14 -27.11
CA GLY A 191 2.56 -13.07 -27.65
C GLY A 191 3.98 -12.54 -27.71
N SER A 192 4.25 -11.39 -27.09
CA SER A 192 5.62 -10.87 -26.93
C SER A 192 6.34 -11.46 -25.71
N HIS A 193 7.65 -11.22 -25.64
CA HIS A 193 8.50 -11.55 -24.52
C HIS A 193 8.35 -10.52 -23.38
N ALA A 194 8.58 -10.98 -22.16
CA ALA A 194 8.72 -10.12 -20.98
C ALA A 194 9.92 -10.56 -20.14
N ILE A 195 10.63 -9.58 -19.59
CA ILE A 195 11.73 -9.82 -18.65
C ILE A 195 11.28 -9.37 -17.28
N ALA A 196 11.22 -10.32 -16.35
CA ALA A 196 10.82 -10.06 -14.97
C ALA A 196 11.94 -10.45 -14.00
N ALA A 197 12.03 -9.70 -12.92
CA ALA A 197 13.08 -9.81 -11.94
C ALA A 197 12.52 -9.84 -10.51
N PRO A 198 13.12 -10.65 -9.62
CA PRO A 198 12.72 -10.70 -8.22
C PRO A 198 13.23 -9.46 -7.49
N LEU A 199 12.45 -9.00 -6.49
CA LEU A 199 12.88 -8.01 -5.52
C LEU A 199 13.42 -8.72 -4.28
N ARG A 200 14.47 -8.18 -3.66
CA ARG A 200 14.93 -8.64 -2.33
C ARG A 200 13.84 -8.50 -1.27
N ARG A 201 12.95 -7.51 -1.45
CA ARG A 201 11.77 -7.33 -0.61
C ARG A 201 10.65 -8.28 -1.05
N GLY A 202 10.03 -8.92 -0.08
CA GLY A 202 8.99 -9.91 -0.31
C GLY A 202 7.89 -9.86 0.74
N ILE A 203 7.18 -10.96 0.86
CA ILE A 203 6.25 -11.23 1.94
C ILE A 203 6.78 -12.44 2.70
N ARG A 204 6.84 -12.31 4.03
CA ARG A 204 7.17 -13.42 4.91
C ARG A 204 5.90 -13.93 5.57
N ALA A 205 5.82 -15.23 5.78
CA ALA A 205 4.72 -15.86 6.47
C ALA A 205 5.24 -16.87 7.49
N ARG A 206 4.53 -16.99 8.61
CA ARG A 206 4.75 -17.95 9.66
C ARG A 206 3.43 -18.64 9.99
N VAL A 207 3.50 -19.93 10.31
CA VAL A 207 2.36 -20.70 10.79
C VAL A 207 2.64 -21.10 12.23
N SER A 208 1.64 -20.99 13.10
CA SER A 208 1.70 -21.45 14.49
C SER A 208 0.47 -22.28 14.84
N ASP A 209 0.68 -23.32 15.63
CA ASP A 209 -0.42 -24.14 16.14
C ASP A 209 -1.19 -23.38 17.22
N GLY A 210 -2.53 -23.46 17.16
CA GLY A 210 -3.39 -23.03 18.27
C GLY A 210 -4.48 -21.99 17.92
N GLY A 211 -5.51 -21.98 18.77
CA GLY A 211 -6.74 -21.20 18.60
C GLY A 211 -7.94 -22.06 18.18
N SER A 212 -9.07 -21.41 17.91
CA SER A 212 -10.26 -22.03 17.33
C SER A 212 -10.37 -21.65 15.85
N GLY A 213 -10.24 -22.61 14.95
CA GLY A 213 -10.31 -22.37 13.50
C GLY A 213 -9.01 -21.86 12.90
N ILE A 214 -9.09 -21.31 11.69
CA ILE A 214 -7.95 -20.85 10.90
C ILE A 214 -7.93 -19.32 10.91
N ARG A 215 -6.88 -18.73 11.47
CA ARG A 215 -6.76 -17.27 11.60
C ARG A 215 -5.67 -16.73 10.67
N ILE A 216 -5.92 -15.58 10.06
CA ILE A 216 -4.93 -14.80 9.32
C ILE A 216 -4.71 -13.47 10.03
N LEU A 217 -3.44 -13.17 10.26
CA LEU A 217 -2.95 -11.95 10.90
C LEU A 217 -1.99 -11.25 9.94
N ILE A 218 -2.31 -10.03 9.53
CA ILE A 218 -1.41 -9.14 8.76
C ILE A 218 -1.33 -7.80 9.49
N PRO A 219 -0.50 -7.68 10.54
CA PRO A 219 -0.47 -6.52 11.43
C PRO A 219 -0.26 -5.19 10.69
N ARG A 220 0.73 -5.14 9.79
CA ARG A 220 1.03 -3.98 8.95
C ARG A 220 -0.13 -3.46 8.10
N TRP A 221 -1.09 -4.33 7.76
CA TRP A 221 -2.27 -3.95 6.99
C TRP A 221 -3.53 -3.80 7.88
N GLY A 222 -3.39 -4.00 9.19
CA GLY A 222 -4.49 -3.97 10.15
C GLY A 222 -5.50 -5.09 9.94
N ILE A 223 -5.08 -6.23 9.40
CA ILE A 223 -5.96 -7.36 9.07
C ILE A 223 -5.85 -8.43 10.15
N GLU A 224 -7.00 -8.78 10.72
CA GLU A 224 -7.20 -9.96 11.55
C GLU A 224 -8.52 -10.59 11.12
N ALA A 225 -8.47 -11.81 10.59
CA ALA A 225 -9.63 -12.48 10.04
C ALA A 225 -9.60 -13.98 10.36
N THR A 226 -10.78 -14.54 10.60
CA THR A 226 -10.97 -15.99 10.67
C THR A 226 -11.44 -16.46 9.30
N LEU A 227 -10.71 -17.42 8.72
CA LEU A 227 -11.10 -18.08 7.48
C LEU A 227 -12.20 -19.12 7.74
N PHE A 228 -13.01 -19.40 6.72
CA PHE A 228 -14.10 -20.38 6.77
C PHE A 228 -15.23 -20.08 7.78
N ASP A 229 -15.38 -18.82 8.24
CA ASP A 229 -16.38 -18.45 9.26
C ASP A 229 -17.81 -18.26 8.72
N GLY A 230 -18.01 -18.38 7.40
CA GLY A 230 -19.32 -18.29 6.75
C GLY A 230 -19.88 -16.87 6.63
N VAL A 231 -19.22 -15.86 7.20
CA VAL A 231 -19.47 -14.45 6.86
C VAL A 231 -18.85 -14.25 5.49
N ALA A 232 -19.66 -13.94 4.48
CA ALA A 232 -19.22 -13.69 3.12
C ALA A 232 -18.23 -12.51 3.08
N ASN A 233 -16.96 -12.79 3.36
CA ASN A 233 -15.88 -11.84 3.24
C ASN A 233 -15.64 -11.66 1.74
N SER A 234 -16.29 -10.65 1.15
CA SER A 234 -16.25 -10.29 -0.28
C SER A 234 -14.87 -9.88 -0.81
N HIS A 235 -13.78 -10.22 -0.12
CA HIS A 235 -12.42 -9.88 -0.51
C HIS A 235 -11.75 -11.09 -1.17
N SER A 236 -11.35 -10.90 -2.44
CA SER A 236 -10.73 -11.91 -3.30
C SER A 236 -9.51 -12.62 -2.68
N MET A 237 -8.78 -11.93 -1.80
CA MET A 237 -7.60 -12.47 -1.10
C MET A 237 -7.96 -13.63 -0.15
N TYR A 238 -9.04 -13.52 0.64
CA TYR A 238 -9.40 -14.59 1.59
C TYR A 238 -9.87 -15.84 0.85
N ASN A 239 -10.71 -15.67 -0.17
CA ASN A 239 -11.15 -16.78 -1.02
C ASN A 239 -9.97 -17.52 -1.67
N ALA A 240 -8.95 -16.78 -2.10
CA ALA A 240 -7.76 -17.37 -2.72
C ALA A 240 -6.91 -18.17 -1.71
N LEU A 241 -6.85 -17.72 -0.45
CA LEU A 241 -6.16 -18.43 0.64
C LEU A 241 -6.96 -19.63 1.14
N GLU A 242 -8.29 -19.51 1.27
CA GLU A 242 -9.18 -20.62 1.61
C GLU A 242 -9.08 -21.76 0.60
N GLN A 243 -9.04 -21.46 -0.70
CA GLN A 243 -8.86 -22.49 -1.72
C GLN A 243 -7.50 -23.18 -1.65
N VAL A 244 -6.43 -22.45 -1.32
CA VAL A 244 -5.11 -23.04 -1.12
C VAL A 244 -5.14 -23.98 0.10
N ILE A 245 -5.69 -23.52 1.23
CA ILE A 245 -5.74 -24.28 2.47
C ILE A 245 -6.61 -25.53 2.33
N ASP A 246 -7.79 -25.40 1.70
CA ASP A 246 -8.68 -26.54 1.45
C ASP A 246 -8.07 -27.52 0.44
N GLY A 247 -7.43 -27.00 -0.62
CA GLY A 247 -6.72 -27.79 -1.61
C GLY A 247 -5.52 -28.56 -1.06
N LEU A 248 -4.87 -28.06 -0.01
CA LEU A 248 -3.83 -28.75 0.75
C LEU A 248 -4.39 -29.73 1.81
N GLY A 249 -5.71 -29.82 1.96
CA GLY A 249 -6.37 -30.70 2.93
C GLY A 249 -6.31 -30.20 4.38
N LEU A 250 -5.98 -28.93 4.60
CA LEU A 250 -5.75 -28.35 5.92
C LEU A 250 -6.99 -27.67 6.53
N SER A 251 -8.13 -27.68 5.84
CA SER A 251 -9.37 -26.99 6.26
C SER A 251 -9.95 -27.46 7.60
N LYS A 252 -9.55 -28.64 8.10
CA LYS A 252 -9.97 -29.18 9.41
C LYS A 252 -9.01 -28.90 10.56
N HIS A 253 -7.85 -28.30 10.27
CA HIS A 253 -6.85 -27.97 11.28
C HIS A 253 -7.13 -26.60 11.91
N SER A 254 -6.56 -26.35 13.09
CA SER A 254 -6.65 -25.05 13.77
C SER A 254 -5.25 -24.47 13.97
N PHE A 255 -4.98 -23.38 13.26
CA PHE A 255 -3.67 -22.72 13.23
C PHE A 255 -3.84 -21.23 12.92
N ALA A 256 -2.82 -20.45 13.22
CA ALA A 256 -2.72 -19.05 12.84
C ALA A 256 -1.64 -18.87 11.78
N VAL A 257 -1.92 -18.04 10.77
CA VAL A 257 -0.98 -17.59 9.75
C VAL A 257 -0.67 -16.13 9.99
N GLU A 258 0.56 -15.85 10.39
CA GLU A 258 1.07 -14.49 10.55
C GLU A 258 1.85 -14.09 9.31
N VAL A 259 1.53 -12.92 8.76
CA VAL A 259 2.10 -12.41 7.51
C VAL A 259 2.79 -11.07 7.77
N PHE A 260 4.04 -10.98 7.35
CA PHE A 260 4.89 -9.80 7.47
C PHE A 260 5.22 -9.27 6.06
N PRO A 261 4.42 -8.33 5.53
CA PRO A 261 4.67 -7.77 4.20
C PRO A 261 5.75 -6.69 4.27
N ASP A 262 6.86 -6.90 3.57
CA ASP A 262 7.91 -5.89 3.34
C ASP A 262 7.72 -5.14 2.00
N LEU A 263 6.64 -5.48 1.29
CA LEU A 263 6.17 -4.81 0.08
C LEU A 263 4.98 -3.88 0.36
N PRO A 264 4.96 -2.68 -0.23
CA PRO A 264 3.78 -1.82 -0.24
C PRO A 264 2.57 -2.49 -0.91
N ARG A 265 1.39 -2.33 -0.32
CA ARG A 265 0.15 -2.95 -0.81
C ARG A 265 -0.30 -2.33 -2.14
N SER A 266 -0.73 -3.16 -3.09
CA SER A 266 -1.39 -2.76 -4.34
C SER A 266 -0.58 -1.86 -5.30
N MET A 267 0.75 -2.03 -5.33
CA MET A 267 1.65 -1.21 -6.17
C MET A 267 2.19 -1.91 -7.43
N GLY A 268 1.64 -3.07 -7.80
CA GLY A 268 2.10 -3.81 -9.00
C GLY A 268 3.42 -4.58 -8.81
N LEU A 269 3.88 -4.74 -7.56
CA LEU A 269 5.14 -5.40 -7.20
C LEU A 269 4.98 -6.91 -6.93
N GLY A 270 3.89 -7.53 -7.39
CA GLY A 270 3.62 -8.97 -7.19
C GLY A 270 3.20 -9.35 -5.77
N GLY A 271 2.61 -8.42 -4.99
CA GLY A 271 2.24 -8.68 -3.60
C GLY A 271 1.23 -9.80 -3.38
N SER A 272 0.30 -10.05 -4.31
CA SER A 272 -0.66 -11.16 -4.22
C SER A 272 0.00 -12.51 -4.41
N ALA A 273 0.80 -12.65 -5.46
CA ALA A 273 1.60 -13.83 -5.73
C ALA A 273 2.59 -14.12 -4.59
N ALA A 274 3.29 -13.08 -4.10
CA ALA A 274 4.21 -13.20 -2.96
C ALA A 274 3.53 -13.68 -1.69
N LEU A 275 2.31 -13.22 -1.43
CA LEU A 275 1.52 -13.68 -0.29
C LEU A 275 1.16 -15.16 -0.44
N ALA A 276 0.67 -15.56 -1.61
CA ALA A 276 0.31 -16.96 -1.88
C ALA A 276 1.52 -17.88 -1.72
N VAL A 277 2.67 -17.53 -2.33
CA VAL A 277 3.91 -18.31 -2.22
C VAL A 277 4.38 -18.42 -0.77
N ALA A 278 4.43 -17.30 -0.03
CA ALA A 278 4.88 -17.28 1.35
C ALA A 278 4.00 -18.19 2.24
N VAL A 279 2.67 -18.08 2.09
CA VAL A 279 1.72 -18.90 2.86
C VAL A 279 1.82 -20.37 2.49
N VAL A 280 1.88 -20.73 1.20
CA VAL A 280 2.01 -22.13 0.76
C VAL A 280 3.30 -22.76 1.31
N ARG A 281 4.42 -22.03 1.24
CA ARG A 281 5.71 -22.49 1.80
C ARG A 281 5.65 -22.64 3.31
N ALA A 282 5.05 -21.69 4.03
CA ALA A 282 4.91 -21.76 5.48
C ALA A 282 4.04 -22.95 5.92
N LEU A 283 2.94 -23.21 5.20
CA LEU A 283 2.09 -24.39 5.43
C LEU A 283 2.84 -25.69 5.10
N SER A 284 3.60 -25.72 4.00
CA SER A 284 4.40 -26.89 3.62
C SER A 284 5.46 -27.24 4.66
N GLY A 285 6.18 -26.24 5.18
CA GLY A 285 7.18 -26.43 6.25
C GLY A 285 6.55 -26.90 7.55
N HIS A 286 5.54 -26.17 8.03
CA HIS A 286 4.88 -26.44 9.31
C HIS A 286 4.20 -27.82 9.35
N PHE A 287 3.43 -28.16 8.31
CA PHE A 287 2.74 -29.46 8.22
C PHE A 287 3.57 -30.55 7.54
N ARG A 288 4.83 -30.26 7.17
CA ARG A 288 5.76 -31.19 6.50
C ARG A 288 5.15 -31.87 5.27
N LEU A 289 4.49 -31.08 4.42
CA LEU A 289 3.79 -31.57 3.23
C LEU A 289 4.74 -32.03 2.12
N GLY A 290 6.02 -31.63 2.18
CA GLY A 290 7.03 -32.04 1.20
C GLY A 290 6.82 -31.45 -0.19
N LEU A 291 6.20 -30.28 -0.29
CA LEU A 291 6.02 -29.58 -1.57
C LEU A 291 7.37 -29.03 -2.05
N ASP A 292 7.70 -29.33 -3.30
CA ASP A 292 8.79 -28.68 -4.04
C ASP A 292 8.36 -27.31 -4.58
N ASP A 293 9.32 -26.55 -5.13
CA ASP A 293 9.05 -25.21 -5.65
C ASP A 293 8.08 -25.25 -6.84
N GLU A 294 8.10 -26.29 -7.66
CA GLU A 294 7.15 -26.50 -8.74
C GLU A 294 5.71 -26.62 -8.21
N ALA A 295 5.48 -27.43 -7.17
CA ALA A 295 4.17 -27.55 -6.54
C ALA A 295 3.75 -26.25 -5.84
N VAL A 296 4.67 -25.53 -5.21
CA VAL A 296 4.40 -24.20 -4.62
C VAL A 296 3.95 -23.22 -5.70
N ASN A 297 4.65 -23.19 -6.83
CA ASN A 297 4.33 -22.33 -7.96
C ASN A 297 2.94 -22.64 -8.55
N ASP A 298 2.58 -23.92 -8.64
CA ASP A 298 1.26 -24.37 -9.12
C ASP A 298 0.13 -23.93 -8.19
N TRP A 299 0.32 -24.03 -6.87
CA TRP A 299 -0.66 -23.54 -5.89
C TRP A 299 -0.80 -22.02 -5.95
N ALA A 300 0.32 -21.29 -6.05
CA ALA A 300 0.31 -19.85 -6.23
C ALA A 300 -0.38 -19.44 -7.55
N PHE A 301 -0.16 -20.17 -8.65
CA PHE A 301 -0.83 -19.93 -9.93
C PHE A 301 -2.35 -20.10 -9.83
N ARG A 302 -2.81 -21.16 -9.14
CA ARG A 302 -4.25 -21.40 -8.89
C ARG A 302 -4.84 -20.26 -8.08
N SER A 303 -4.15 -19.81 -7.03
CA SER A 303 -4.56 -18.68 -6.20
C SER A 303 -4.73 -17.39 -7.03
N GLU A 304 -3.75 -17.07 -7.88
CA GLU A 304 -3.80 -15.92 -8.79
C GLU A 304 -4.95 -16.01 -9.79
N LYS A 305 -5.30 -17.22 -10.25
CA LYS A 305 -6.43 -17.44 -11.16
C LYS A 305 -7.76 -17.10 -10.51
N VAL A 306 -7.90 -17.31 -9.21
CA VAL A 306 -9.09 -16.94 -8.44
C VAL A 306 -9.20 -15.42 -8.31
N VAL A 307 -8.08 -14.73 -8.07
CA VAL A 307 -8.06 -13.28 -7.85
C VAL A 307 -8.21 -12.49 -9.16
N HIS A 308 -7.53 -12.92 -10.22
CA HIS A 308 -7.37 -12.15 -11.47
C HIS A 308 -8.02 -12.80 -12.70
N GLY A 309 -8.55 -14.02 -12.59
CA GLY A 309 -9.21 -14.76 -13.67
C GLY A 309 -8.24 -15.35 -14.69
N THR A 310 -7.48 -14.50 -15.38
CA THR A 310 -6.50 -14.89 -16.42
C THR A 310 -5.11 -14.35 -16.10
N PRO A 311 -4.39 -14.94 -15.12
CA PRO A 311 -3.03 -14.53 -14.81
C PRO A 311 -2.05 -14.93 -15.93
N SER A 312 -0.97 -14.16 -16.09
CA SER A 312 0.09 -14.47 -17.07
C SER A 312 0.98 -15.64 -16.63
N GLY A 313 1.10 -15.89 -15.32
CA GLY A 313 2.03 -16.89 -14.79
C GLY A 313 3.43 -16.33 -14.47
N ILE A 314 3.67 -15.04 -14.72
CA ILE A 314 4.95 -14.39 -14.44
C ILE A 314 5.11 -14.17 -12.93
N ASP A 315 4.07 -13.63 -12.29
CA ASP A 315 4.14 -13.14 -10.91
C ASP A 315 4.42 -14.25 -9.90
N ASN A 316 3.70 -15.38 -9.99
CA ASN A 316 3.93 -16.58 -9.18
C ASN A 316 5.29 -17.23 -9.45
N THR A 317 5.71 -17.29 -10.72
CA THR A 317 6.98 -17.92 -11.09
C THR A 317 8.17 -17.14 -10.52
N VAL A 318 8.21 -15.83 -10.72
CA VAL A 318 9.28 -14.98 -10.15
C VAL A 318 9.25 -15.03 -8.62
N SER A 319 8.05 -14.98 -8.04
CA SER A 319 7.90 -14.98 -6.58
C SER A 319 8.34 -16.29 -5.93
N THR A 320 8.14 -17.42 -6.61
CA THR A 320 8.60 -18.74 -6.17
C THR A 320 10.10 -18.87 -6.34
N PHE A 321 10.60 -18.78 -7.57
CA PHE A 321 11.98 -19.17 -7.87
C PHE A 321 13.02 -18.10 -7.57
N GLY A 322 12.62 -16.84 -7.33
CA GLY A 322 13.54 -15.79 -6.92
C GLY A 322 14.68 -15.51 -7.91
N ARG A 323 14.45 -15.72 -9.22
CA ARG A 323 15.45 -15.54 -10.28
C ARG A 323 14.93 -14.71 -11.44
N PHE A 324 15.83 -14.12 -12.20
CA PHE A 324 15.49 -13.45 -13.46
C PHE A 324 14.89 -14.45 -14.44
N ILE A 325 13.82 -14.04 -15.12
CA ILE A 325 13.20 -14.84 -16.17
C ILE A 325 12.95 -14.02 -17.42
N LEU A 326 13.16 -14.67 -18.56
CA LEU A 326 12.56 -14.34 -19.84
C LEU A 326 11.31 -15.20 -19.99
N TYR A 327 10.16 -14.54 -20.07
CA TYR A 327 8.87 -15.18 -20.26
C TYR A 327 8.39 -14.95 -21.69
N HIS A 328 7.94 -16.02 -22.34
CA HIS A 328 7.21 -15.97 -23.60
C HIS A 328 6.21 -17.12 -23.61
N LYS A 329 4.91 -16.82 -23.46
CA LYS A 329 3.87 -17.83 -23.22
C LYS A 329 3.96 -19.00 -24.21
N PRO A 330 4.08 -20.27 -23.77
CA PRO A 330 4.07 -20.79 -22.39
C PRO A 330 5.47 -20.94 -21.74
N ASP A 331 6.52 -20.61 -22.46
CA ASP A 331 7.92 -20.86 -22.10
C ASP A 331 8.45 -19.85 -21.07
N ILE A 332 9.23 -20.37 -20.13
CA ILE A 332 9.94 -19.58 -19.13
C ILE A 332 11.39 -20.02 -19.14
N ARG A 333 12.29 -19.06 -19.40
CA ARG A 333 13.72 -19.29 -19.42
C ARG A 333 14.39 -18.46 -18.31
N PRO A 334 15.11 -19.09 -17.38
CA PRO A 334 15.97 -18.36 -16.44
C PRO A 334 17.04 -17.56 -17.18
N LEU A 335 17.28 -16.33 -16.74
CA LEU A 335 18.40 -15.52 -17.21
C LEU A 335 19.47 -15.45 -16.13
N HIS A 336 20.73 -15.52 -16.55
CA HIS A 336 21.86 -15.28 -15.67
C HIS A 336 22.22 -13.80 -15.73
N VAL A 337 22.50 -13.21 -14.57
CA VAL A 337 22.93 -11.81 -14.45
C VAL A 337 24.25 -11.86 -13.71
N GLU A 338 25.31 -11.29 -14.30
CA GLU A 338 26.65 -11.34 -13.70
C GLU A 338 26.73 -10.59 -12.37
N ASN A 339 26.04 -9.44 -12.27
CA ASN A 339 26.08 -8.58 -11.10
C ASN A 339 24.67 -8.10 -10.71
N PRO A 340 24.35 -7.98 -9.41
CA PRO A 340 23.11 -7.36 -8.96
C PRO A 340 22.96 -5.95 -9.54
N ILE A 341 21.77 -5.63 -10.03
CA ILE A 341 21.44 -4.35 -10.63
C ILE A 341 20.78 -3.47 -9.55
N PRO A 342 21.41 -2.36 -9.12
CA PRO A 342 20.82 -1.45 -8.15
C PRO A 342 19.70 -0.63 -8.79
N ILE A 343 18.54 -0.60 -8.13
CA ILE A 343 17.36 0.13 -8.58
C ILE A 343 16.71 0.92 -7.43
N VAL A 344 15.98 1.96 -7.81
CA VAL A 344 15.04 2.66 -6.93
C VAL A 344 13.62 2.37 -7.40
N VAL A 345 12.77 1.98 -6.47
CA VAL A 345 11.33 1.81 -6.71
C VAL A 345 10.60 3.04 -6.18
N GLY A 346 9.98 3.81 -7.07
CA GLY A 346 9.15 4.96 -6.73
C GLY A 346 7.67 4.59 -6.70
N LEU A 347 6.95 5.01 -5.67
CA LEU A 347 5.54 4.70 -5.46
C LEU A 347 4.68 5.95 -5.69
N THR A 348 3.73 5.84 -6.61
CA THR A 348 2.79 6.93 -6.93
C THR A 348 1.80 7.23 -5.81
N GLY A 349 1.64 6.33 -4.83
CA GLY A 349 0.61 6.41 -3.80
C GLY A 349 -0.81 6.09 -4.30
N LYS A 350 -1.00 5.92 -5.62
CA LYS A 350 -2.26 5.48 -6.23
C LYS A 350 -2.20 3.99 -6.50
N SER A 351 -3.26 3.26 -6.13
CA SER A 351 -3.36 1.84 -6.47
C SER A 351 -3.46 1.68 -7.99
N GLY A 352 -2.64 0.81 -8.58
CA GLY A 352 -2.72 0.50 -10.00
C GLY A 352 -4.02 -0.27 -10.31
N HIS A 353 -4.78 0.18 -11.32
CA HIS A 353 -5.99 -0.51 -11.75
C HIS A 353 -5.70 -1.54 -12.86
N THR A 354 -5.00 -2.63 -12.53
CA THR A 354 -4.51 -3.64 -13.50
C THR A 354 -5.58 -4.09 -14.50
N LEU A 355 -6.75 -4.49 -14.01
CA LEU A 355 -7.84 -4.97 -14.87
C LEU A 355 -8.39 -3.87 -15.78
N GLN A 356 -8.47 -2.63 -15.31
CA GLN A 356 -8.98 -1.52 -16.10
C GLN A 356 -7.98 -1.13 -17.19
N MET A 357 -6.68 -1.09 -16.88
CA MET A 357 -5.64 -0.77 -17.85
C MET A 357 -5.55 -1.83 -18.95
N VAL A 358 -5.53 -3.12 -18.59
CA VAL A 358 -5.51 -4.22 -19.58
C VAL A 358 -6.77 -4.18 -20.46
N LYS A 359 -7.94 -3.93 -19.86
CA LYS A 359 -9.19 -3.79 -20.62
C LYS A 359 -9.15 -2.59 -21.58
N ALA A 360 -8.66 -1.44 -21.12
CA ALA A 360 -8.55 -0.23 -21.93
C ALA A 360 -7.60 -0.43 -23.13
N VAL A 361 -6.43 -1.05 -22.91
CA VAL A 361 -5.49 -1.38 -23.98
C VAL A 361 -6.11 -2.34 -24.99
N ARG A 362 -6.84 -3.38 -24.52
CA ARG A 362 -7.56 -4.31 -25.40
C ARG A 362 -8.61 -3.59 -26.25
N GLU A 363 -9.47 -2.79 -25.64
CA GLU A 363 -10.51 -2.03 -26.35
C GLU A 363 -9.92 -1.01 -27.34
N ALA A 364 -8.76 -0.44 -27.04
CA ALA A 364 -8.07 0.47 -27.94
C ALA A 364 -7.41 -0.27 -29.11
N ARG A 365 -6.80 -1.45 -28.87
CA ARG A 365 -6.29 -2.35 -29.90
C ARG A 365 -7.40 -2.77 -30.87
N GLU A 366 -8.57 -3.16 -30.36
CA GLU A 366 -9.72 -3.56 -31.20
C GLU A 366 -10.17 -2.45 -32.17
N LYS A 367 -9.87 -1.17 -31.87
CA LYS A 367 -10.15 -0.02 -32.76
C LYS A 367 -9.01 0.27 -33.74
N SER A 368 -7.78 -0.18 -33.47
CA SER A 368 -6.58 0.18 -34.23
C SER A 368 -5.53 -0.92 -34.14
N GLU A 369 -5.88 -2.11 -34.65
CA GLU A 369 -5.09 -3.33 -34.45
C GLU A 369 -3.66 -3.21 -35.00
N GLU A 370 -3.50 -2.75 -36.25
CA GLU A 370 -2.17 -2.59 -36.89
C GLU A 370 -1.23 -1.67 -36.10
N LEU A 371 -1.77 -0.58 -35.53
CA LEU A 371 -0.99 0.37 -34.74
C LEU A 371 -0.51 -0.26 -33.43
N TYR A 372 -1.42 -0.89 -32.69
CA TYR A 372 -1.10 -1.50 -31.40
C TYR A 372 -0.18 -2.71 -31.57
N ASP A 373 -0.41 -3.53 -32.59
CA ASP A 373 0.46 -4.69 -32.89
C ASP A 373 1.86 -4.25 -33.31
N SER A 374 1.99 -3.14 -34.05
CA SER A 374 3.29 -2.54 -34.34
C SER A 374 4.00 -2.05 -33.07
N ILE A 375 3.27 -1.45 -32.12
CA ILE A 375 3.84 -1.04 -30.83
C ILE A 375 4.28 -2.25 -30.01
N PHE A 376 3.47 -3.31 -29.93
CA PHE A 376 3.84 -4.53 -29.21
C PHE A 376 5.04 -5.23 -29.82
N LYS A 377 5.14 -5.25 -31.16
CA LYS A 377 6.33 -5.76 -31.85
C LYS A 377 7.58 -4.95 -31.50
N GLN A 378 7.50 -3.63 -31.45
CA GLN A 378 8.64 -2.79 -31.03
C GLN A 378 9.03 -3.03 -29.57
N ILE A 379 8.06 -3.22 -28.66
CA ILE A 379 8.32 -3.59 -27.27
C ILE A 379 9.04 -4.96 -27.21
N ASP A 380 8.62 -5.92 -28.02
CA ASP A 380 9.24 -7.25 -28.12
C ASP A 380 10.69 -7.18 -28.60
N GLU A 381 10.93 -6.46 -29.70
CA GLU A 381 12.27 -6.24 -30.27
C GLU A 381 13.21 -5.59 -29.24
N LEU A 382 12.72 -4.57 -28.51
CA LEU A 382 13.48 -3.92 -27.43
C LEU A 382 13.76 -4.88 -26.26
N THR A 383 12.78 -5.71 -25.90
CA THR A 383 12.92 -6.69 -24.82
C THR A 383 14.03 -7.69 -25.14
N LEU A 384 14.01 -8.27 -26.34
CA LEU A 384 15.06 -9.20 -26.79
C LEU A 384 16.42 -8.53 -26.96
N ALA A 385 16.46 -7.30 -27.50
CA ALA A 385 17.70 -6.54 -27.68
C ALA A 385 18.36 -6.14 -26.35
N SER A 386 17.59 -6.09 -25.26
CA SER A 386 18.12 -5.77 -23.93
C SER A 386 18.85 -6.92 -23.24
N LEU A 387 18.65 -8.17 -23.70
CA LEU A 387 19.19 -9.37 -23.04
C LEU A 387 20.71 -9.30 -22.83
N PRO A 388 21.55 -8.97 -23.83
CA PRO A 388 22.99 -8.89 -23.62
C PRO A 388 23.37 -7.84 -22.58
N ALA A 389 22.67 -6.69 -22.57
CA ALA A 389 22.95 -5.63 -21.61
C ALA A 389 22.61 -6.02 -20.17
N ILE A 390 21.58 -6.86 -19.98
CA ILE A 390 21.24 -7.43 -18.67
C ILE A 390 22.28 -8.47 -18.25
N GLU A 391 22.65 -9.37 -19.17
CA GLU A 391 23.62 -10.45 -18.89
C GLU A 391 25.00 -9.89 -18.52
N THR A 392 25.50 -8.88 -19.24
CA THR A 392 26.83 -8.27 -19.01
C THR A 392 26.82 -7.07 -18.04
N GLY A 393 25.66 -6.69 -17.49
CA GLY A 393 25.54 -5.53 -16.60
C GLY A 393 25.79 -4.16 -17.26
N ASP A 394 25.53 -3.99 -18.56
CA ASP A 394 25.59 -2.68 -19.24
C ASP A 394 24.33 -1.85 -18.91
N LEU A 395 24.40 -1.16 -17.77
CA LEU A 395 23.29 -0.36 -17.22
C LEU A 395 22.95 0.87 -18.07
N GLU A 396 23.90 1.42 -18.81
CA GLU A 396 23.67 2.56 -19.72
C GLU A 396 22.83 2.14 -20.92
N THR A 397 23.17 1.01 -21.54
CA THR A 397 22.39 0.46 -22.65
C THR A 397 21.03 -0.02 -22.18
N LEU A 398 20.96 -0.74 -21.05
CA LEU A 398 19.69 -1.14 -20.44
C LEU A 398 18.80 0.08 -20.13
N GLY A 399 19.37 1.14 -19.57
CA GLY A 399 18.66 2.36 -19.23
C GLY A 399 18.05 3.05 -20.45
N ARG A 400 18.79 3.11 -21.57
CA ARG A 400 18.25 3.61 -22.84
C ARG A 400 17.07 2.78 -23.34
N PHE A 401 17.15 1.45 -23.29
CA PHE A 401 16.02 0.59 -23.66
C PHE A 401 14.82 0.78 -22.75
N MET A 402 15.02 0.91 -21.44
CA MET A 402 13.95 1.20 -20.48
C MET A 402 13.25 2.53 -20.79
N ASN A 403 14.00 3.56 -21.18
CA ASN A 403 13.43 4.86 -21.52
C ASN A 403 12.57 4.80 -22.79
N VAL A 404 13.03 4.10 -23.83
CA VAL A 404 12.26 3.91 -25.07
C VAL A 404 11.00 3.07 -24.79
N ALA A 405 11.15 1.97 -24.06
CA ALA A 405 10.03 1.12 -23.66
C ALA A 405 8.96 1.92 -22.89
N HIS A 406 9.38 2.84 -22.01
CA HIS A 406 8.43 3.71 -21.32
C HIS A 406 7.64 4.62 -22.27
N GLY A 407 8.29 5.17 -23.31
CA GLY A 407 7.60 5.96 -24.33
C GLY A 407 6.56 5.14 -25.09
N LEU A 408 6.86 3.90 -25.43
CA LEU A 408 5.91 2.96 -26.05
C LEU A 408 4.75 2.63 -25.10
N LEU A 409 5.02 2.40 -23.82
CA LEU A 409 3.98 2.20 -22.80
C LEU A 409 3.08 3.44 -22.64
N ASN A 410 3.65 4.64 -22.70
CA ASN A 410 2.87 5.87 -22.67
C ASN A 410 1.97 5.99 -23.93
N SER A 411 2.47 5.58 -25.10
CA SER A 411 1.70 5.62 -26.36
C SER A 411 0.44 4.74 -26.37
N ILE A 412 0.41 3.67 -25.58
CA ILE A 412 -0.77 2.80 -25.38
C ILE A 412 -1.66 3.26 -24.22
N GLY A 413 -1.38 4.42 -23.63
CA GLY A 413 -2.24 5.07 -22.63
C GLY A 413 -2.19 4.47 -21.23
N VAL A 414 -1.11 3.74 -20.86
CA VAL A 414 -1.02 3.11 -19.54
C VAL A 414 -0.23 3.94 -18.51
N SER A 415 0.32 5.09 -18.89
CA SER A 415 1.01 5.99 -17.94
C SER A 415 0.04 6.98 -17.28
N CYS A 416 0.49 7.66 -16.23
CA CYS A 416 -0.25 8.73 -15.54
C CYS A 416 0.69 9.83 -15.06
N TRP A 417 0.13 10.98 -14.66
CA TRP A 417 0.90 12.14 -14.20
C TRP A 417 1.95 11.77 -13.14
N GLU A 418 1.58 11.00 -12.12
CA GLU A 418 2.47 10.63 -11.03
C GLU A 418 3.63 9.75 -11.49
N LEU A 419 3.39 8.84 -12.44
CA LEU A 419 4.43 8.01 -13.03
C LEU A 419 5.40 8.87 -13.85
N GLU A 420 4.87 9.76 -14.69
CA GLU A 420 5.68 10.68 -15.50
C GLU A 420 6.54 11.59 -14.61
N GLU A 421 5.96 12.14 -13.55
CA GLU A 421 6.68 13.00 -12.59
C GLU A 421 7.82 12.25 -11.90
N LEU A 422 7.55 11.06 -11.35
CA LEU A 422 8.58 10.22 -10.73
C LEU A 422 9.70 9.87 -11.70
N ILE A 423 9.36 9.49 -12.93
CA ILE A 423 10.33 9.10 -13.97
C ILE A 423 11.21 10.29 -14.37
N GLN A 424 10.62 11.48 -14.49
CA GLN A 424 11.37 12.71 -14.75
C GLN A 424 12.29 13.08 -13.57
N ILE A 425 11.83 12.92 -12.33
CA ILE A 425 12.66 13.13 -11.13
C ILE A 425 13.86 12.18 -11.15
N ALA A 426 13.64 10.89 -11.42
CA ALA A 426 14.71 9.90 -11.46
C ALA A 426 15.76 10.24 -12.55
N ARG A 427 15.32 10.54 -13.77
CA ARG A 427 16.22 10.88 -14.89
C ARG A 427 17.01 12.15 -14.63
N LYS A 428 16.38 13.20 -14.09
CA LYS A 428 17.06 14.47 -13.72
C LYS A 428 18.11 14.29 -12.62
N ASN A 429 17.97 13.26 -11.80
CA ASN A 429 18.87 12.98 -10.69
C ASN A 429 19.93 11.91 -10.99
N GLY A 430 20.09 11.53 -12.27
CA GLY A 430 21.21 10.69 -12.72
C GLY A 430 20.85 9.23 -13.00
N SER A 431 19.56 8.87 -13.04
CA SER A 431 19.16 7.53 -13.48
C SER A 431 19.40 7.35 -14.99
N PRO A 432 20.17 6.33 -15.43
CA PRO A 432 20.33 6.02 -16.86
C PRO A 432 19.00 5.66 -17.54
N GLY A 433 18.09 5.04 -16.79
CA GLY A 433 16.77 4.69 -17.29
C GLY A 433 15.73 4.51 -16.19
N ALA A 434 14.55 5.04 -16.44
CA ALA A 434 13.41 4.92 -15.55
C ALA A 434 12.12 4.71 -16.35
N LYS A 435 11.25 3.86 -15.83
CA LYS A 435 9.97 3.49 -16.44
C LYS A 435 8.97 3.00 -15.41
N LEU A 436 7.69 2.99 -15.77
CA LEU A 436 6.67 2.29 -14.99
C LEU A 436 6.97 0.78 -14.95
N THR A 437 6.51 0.10 -13.90
CA THR A 437 6.54 -1.37 -13.79
C THR A 437 5.13 -1.91 -13.56
N GLY A 438 4.79 -3.00 -14.24
CA GLY A 438 3.48 -3.63 -14.12
C GLY A 438 2.41 -2.98 -15.01
N SER A 439 1.19 -2.85 -14.51
CA SER A 439 0.04 -2.48 -15.34
C SER A 439 -0.05 -1.02 -15.75
N GLY A 440 0.64 -0.12 -15.04
CA GLY A 440 0.44 1.32 -15.17
C GLY A 440 -0.89 1.82 -14.57
N GLY A 441 -1.23 3.08 -14.84
CA GLY A 441 -2.39 3.79 -14.28
C GLY A 441 -2.23 4.18 -12.80
N GLY A 442 -1.00 4.17 -12.29
CA GLY A 442 -0.65 4.29 -10.88
C GLY A 442 0.42 3.26 -10.51
N GLY A 443 0.42 2.80 -9.26
CA GLY A 443 1.33 1.77 -8.77
C GLY A 443 2.75 2.30 -8.58
N ALA A 444 3.72 1.62 -9.22
CA ALA A 444 5.13 1.89 -9.06
C ALA A 444 5.87 2.14 -10.37
N MET A 445 7.00 2.83 -10.26
CA MET A 445 8.02 2.93 -11.29
C MET A 445 9.34 2.35 -10.76
N ILE A 446 10.21 1.97 -11.69
CA ILE A 446 11.58 1.55 -11.42
C ILE A 446 12.55 2.50 -12.12
N ALA A 447 13.66 2.79 -11.45
CA ALA A 447 14.76 3.57 -11.96
C ALA A 447 16.08 2.84 -11.71
N LEU A 448 16.94 2.74 -12.72
CA LEU A 448 18.31 2.28 -12.53
C LEU A 448 19.07 3.29 -11.69
N ALA A 449 19.81 2.82 -10.68
CA ALA A 449 20.52 3.68 -9.74
C ALA A 449 21.95 3.17 -9.49
N PRO A 450 22.82 3.16 -10.52
CA PRO A 450 24.20 2.72 -10.38
C PRO A 450 25.01 3.59 -9.42
N GLU A 451 24.68 4.88 -9.36
CA GLU A 451 25.37 5.87 -8.54
C GLU A 451 24.36 6.63 -7.67
N HIS A 452 24.69 6.79 -6.39
CA HIS A 452 23.95 7.61 -5.43
C HIS A 452 22.42 7.38 -5.37
N PRO A 453 21.94 6.15 -5.13
CA PRO A 453 20.50 5.85 -5.03
C PRO A 453 19.78 6.71 -3.97
N GLU A 454 20.49 7.11 -2.92
CA GLU A 454 20.03 8.02 -1.86
C GLU A 454 19.55 9.38 -2.41
N LYS A 455 20.19 9.88 -3.47
CA LYS A 455 19.85 11.15 -4.11
C LYS A 455 18.50 11.06 -4.83
N LEU A 456 18.24 9.93 -5.48
CA LEU A 456 16.97 9.67 -6.16
C LEU A 456 15.84 9.56 -5.14
N THR A 457 16.03 8.80 -4.06
CA THR A 457 15.01 8.63 -3.02
C THR A 457 14.73 9.94 -2.29
N ALA A 458 15.75 10.75 -1.99
CA ALA A 458 15.59 12.09 -1.43
C ALA A 458 14.79 13.00 -2.36
N ALA A 459 15.12 13.04 -3.66
CA ALA A 459 14.40 13.87 -4.63
C ALA A 459 12.93 13.44 -4.81
N MET A 460 12.65 12.13 -4.77
CA MET A 460 11.27 11.61 -4.80
C MET A 460 10.51 12.00 -3.53
N LYS A 461 11.17 11.93 -2.36
CA LYS A 461 10.60 12.32 -1.07
C LYS A 461 10.27 13.81 -1.01
N ASP A 462 11.15 14.67 -1.54
CA ASP A 462 10.92 16.12 -1.62
C ASP A 462 9.71 16.46 -2.50
N ALA A 463 9.44 15.64 -3.51
CA ALA A 463 8.23 15.73 -4.34
C ALA A 463 6.97 15.09 -3.70
N GLY A 464 7.09 14.53 -2.49
CA GLY A 464 5.96 13.95 -1.75
C GLY A 464 5.70 12.46 -2.04
N TYR A 465 6.60 11.78 -2.76
CA TYR A 465 6.46 10.37 -3.08
C TYR A 465 7.22 9.47 -2.11
N GLN A 466 6.71 8.25 -1.91
CA GLN A 466 7.43 7.20 -1.22
C GLN A 466 8.34 6.47 -2.20
N SER A 467 9.53 6.08 -1.75
CA SER A 467 10.47 5.29 -2.55
C SER A 467 11.37 4.45 -1.67
N PHE A 468 11.98 3.42 -2.25
CA PHE A 468 12.99 2.61 -1.57
C PHE A 468 14.06 2.11 -2.53
N VAL A 469 15.27 1.93 -2.00
CA VAL A 469 16.40 1.33 -2.71
C VAL A 469 16.32 -0.19 -2.60
N THR A 470 16.65 -0.89 -3.67
CA THR A 470 16.75 -2.36 -3.71
C THR A 470 17.67 -2.77 -4.85
N GLU A 471 18.02 -4.05 -4.90
CA GLU A 471 18.71 -4.65 -6.03
C GLU A 471 17.84 -5.74 -6.65
N ILE A 472 18.11 -6.04 -7.90
CA ILE A 472 17.54 -7.17 -8.64
C ILE A 472 18.69 -8.00 -9.20
N GLY A 473 18.53 -9.32 -9.29
CA GLY A 473 19.53 -10.19 -9.94
C GLY A 473 20.60 -10.64 -8.96
N PHE A 474 20.23 -10.65 -7.68
CA PHE A 474 20.99 -11.29 -6.64
C PHE A 474 20.97 -12.80 -6.83
N PRO A 475 22.09 -13.49 -6.53
CA PRO A 475 22.10 -14.95 -6.56
C PRO A 475 21.04 -15.49 -5.59
N PRO A 476 20.29 -16.53 -5.96
CA PRO A 476 19.42 -17.24 -5.03
C PRO A 476 20.32 -17.93 -4.00
N ASP A 477 20.44 -17.33 -2.82
CA ASP A 477 21.16 -17.81 -1.64
C ASP A 477 22.40 -18.67 -1.94
N GLY A 478 23.53 -18.00 -2.21
CA GLY A 478 24.82 -18.58 -1.85
C GLY A 478 24.96 -18.55 -0.34
N ASP A 479 25.35 -19.68 0.24
CA ASP A 479 25.52 -19.94 1.67
C ASP A 479 25.82 -18.69 2.52
N ALA A 480 25.02 -18.53 3.57
CA ALA A 480 25.33 -17.67 4.71
C ALA A 480 26.50 -18.28 5.51
N HIS A 481 27.68 -18.41 4.90
CA HIS A 481 28.95 -18.71 5.55
C HIS A 481 30.11 -18.24 4.66
N GLU A 482 30.47 -16.97 4.78
CA GLU A 482 31.87 -16.52 4.93
C GLU A 482 31.93 -15.09 5.48
#